data_AF-A0A3M1NXX2-F1
#
_entry.id   AF-A0A3M1NXX2-F1
#
_cell.length_a   1.000
_cell.length_b   1.000
_cell.length_c   1.000
_cell.angle_alpha   90.00
_cell.angle_beta   90.00
_cell.angle_gamma   90.00
#
_symmetry.space_group_name_H-M   'P 1'
#
loop_
_entity.id
_entity.type
_entity.pdbx_description
1 polymer ?
#
loop_
_entity_poly.entity_id
_entity_poly.type
_entity_poly.pdbx_seq_one_letter_code
_entity_poly.pdbx_strand_id
1 'polypeptide(L)'
;MRVLGNLFTRSPFSPLQSHMEKVSECVYKMKDLFNAYFEGDYGRIPTLVNEISELEHAADLTKNEIRNNLPKGIFLAINRSDLLEILSLQDTIADKAEDIGVLFTLKELEHLKDLENDLKAFLDKNIEAFDHAHRIIQEMDELLETSFGGKEAEKVREMVEEVAYMEHEADVLQRNLLKKLYNIGDQIPYTSFTLWLTILQRISALANLSEKLANRIRMLLDVK
;
A
#
# COMPACT_ATOMS: atom_id res chain seq x y z
N MET A 1 -26.21 10.51 -2.59
CA MET A 1 -25.58 11.81 -2.89
C MET A 1 -25.54 12.82 -1.71
N ARG A 2 -26.06 12.53 -0.50
CA ARG A 2 -26.05 13.46 0.65
C ARG A 2 -25.03 13.14 1.76
N VAL A 3 -24.41 11.96 1.76
CA VAL A 3 -23.63 11.47 2.90
C VAL A 3 -22.20 12.02 2.91
N LEU A 4 -21.50 12.04 1.77
CA LEU A 4 -20.12 12.53 1.66
C LEU A 4 -19.99 14.06 1.72
N GLY A 5 -20.95 14.80 1.18
CA GLY A 5 -20.99 16.27 1.34
C GLY A 5 -21.06 16.70 2.82
N ASN A 6 -21.70 15.88 3.66
CA ASN A 6 -21.72 16.07 5.12
C ASN A 6 -20.43 15.60 5.82
N LEU A 7 -19.62 14.73 5.19
CA LEU A 7 -18.34 14.28 5.73
C LEU A 7 -17.25 15.35 5.56
N PHE A 8 -17.19 16.01 4.40
CA PHE A 8 -16.30 17.15 4.18
C PHE A 8 -16.59 18.35 5.11
N THR A 9 -17.82 18.47 5.63
CA THR A 9 -18.16 19.49 6.65
C THR A 9 -17.68 19.15 8.07
N ARG A 10 -17.22 17.91 8.33
CA ARG A 10 -16.61 17.51 9.61
C ARG A 10 -15.09 17.43 9.50
N SER A 11 -14.56 16.78 8.46
CA SER A 11 -13.14 16.78 8.13
C SER A 11 -12.90 16.58 6.63
N PRO A 12 -11.95 17.32 6.01
CA PRO A 12 -11.50 17.08 4.64
C PRO A 12 -10.77 15.73 4.46
N PHE A 13 -10.36 15.06 5.54
CA PHE A 13 -9.55 13.84 5.52
C PHE A 13 -10.35 12.55 5.69
N SER A 14 -11.56 12.59 6.27
CA SER A 14 -12.39 11.40 6.43
C SER A 14 -12.60 10.58 5.14
N PRO A 15 -12.75 11.21 3.95
CA PRO A 15 -12.82 10.44 2.70
C PRO A 15 -11.50 9.73 2.35
N LEU A 16 -10.34 10.34 2.64
CA LEU A 16 -9.03 9.70 2.46
C LEU A 16 -8.79 8.55 3.43
N GLN A 17 -9.21 8.68 4.69
CA GLN A 17 -9.18 7.60 5.67
C GLN A 17 -10.07 6.44 5.18
N SER A 18 -11.31 6.72 4.77
CA SER A 18 -12.22 5.69 4.24
C SER A 18 -11.68 4.98 3.01
N HIS A 19 -10.97 5.69 2.13
CA HIS A 19 -10.31 5.07 0.99
C HIS A 19 -9.11 4.21 1.42
N MET A 20 -8.29 4.68 2.37
CA MET A 20 -7.17 3.92 2.89
C MET A 20 -7.60 2.62 3.58
N GLU A 21 -8.75 2.59 4.25
CA GLU A 21 -9.33 1.35 4.78
C GLU A 21 -9.62 0.33 3.66
N LYS A 22 -10.18 0.76 2.53
CA LYS A 22 -10.40 -0.11 1.35
C LYS A 22 -9.10 -0.60 0.73
N VAL A 23 -8.09 0.26 0.65
CA VAL A 23 -6.74 -0.12 0.23
C VAL A 23 -6.15 -1.18 1.19
N SER A 24 -6.38 -1.05 2.50
CA SER A 24 -5.90 -2.03 3.48
C SER A 24 -6.53 -3.40 3.29
N GLU A 25 -7.81 -3.47 2.94
CA GLU A 25 -8.48 -4.73 2.61
C GLU A 25 -7.76 -5.45 1.45
N CYS A 26 -7.34 -4.71 0.41
CA CYS A 26 -6.57 -5.26 -0.72
C CYS A 26 -5.21 -5.80 -0.27
N VAL A 27 -4.44 -4.99 0.47
CA VAL A 27 -3.09 -5.35 0.94
C VAL A 27 -3.14 -6.57 1.87
N TYR A 28 -4.09 -6.63 2.80
CA TYR A 28 -4.21 -7.77 3.70
C TYR A 28 -4.68 -9.03 3.00
N LYS A 29 -5.51 -8.90 1.97
CA LYS A 29 -5.95 -10.05 1.18
C LYS A 29 -4.80 -10.74 0.44
N MET A 30 -3.72 -10.02 0.13
CA MET A 30 -2.49 -10.64 -0.36
C MET A 30 -1.91 -11.67 0.60
N LYS A 31 -2.05 -11.50 1.93
CA LYS A 31 -1.55 -12.50 2.89
C LYS A 31 -2.21 -13.86 2.65
N ASP A 32 -3.53 -13.88 2.38
CA ASP A 32 -4.25 -15.10 2.04
C ASP A 32 -3.70 -15.73 0.75
N LEU A 33 -3.43 -14.90 -0.27
CA LEU A 33 -2.85 -15.34 -1.54
C LEU A 33 -1.47 -16.00 -1.34
N PHE A 34 -0.57 -15.36 -0.58
CA PHE A 34 0.75 -15.92 -0.30
C PHE A 34 0.67 -17.17 0.58
N ASN A 35 -0.24 -17.22 1.55
CA ASN A 35 -0.47 -18.43 2.35
C ASN A 35 -0.91 -19.60 1.47
N ALA A 36 -1.86 -19.38 0.54
CA ALA A 36 -2.26 -20.40 -0.42
C ALA A 36 -1.09 -20.88 -1.29
N TYR A 37 -0.22 -19.96 -1.74
CA TYR A 37 1.01 -20.31 -2.44
C TYR A 37 1.96 -21.18 -1.60
N PHE A 38 2.23 -20.78 -0.34
CA PHE A 38 3.13 -21.53 0.55
C PHE A 38 2.59 -22.92 0.91
N GLU A 39 1.27 -23.06 1.05
CA GLU A 39 0.59 -24.32 1.32
C GLU A 39 0.47 -25.22 0.07
N GLY A 40 0.76 -24.69 -1.12
CA GLY A 40 0.59 -25.38 -2.40
C GLY A 40 -0.88 -25.52 -2.82
N ASP A 41 -1.77 -24.70 -2.28
CA ASP A 41 -3.20 -24.66 -2.64
C ASP A 41 -3.41 -23.77 -3.87
N TYR A 42 -2.82 -24.18 -4.99
CA TYR A 42 -2.91 -23.44 -6.26
C TYR A 42 -4.36 -23.35 -6.79
N GLY A 43 -5.23 -24.28 -6.38
CA GLY A 43 -6.65 -24.26 -6.74
C GLY A 43 -7.40 -23.07 -6.14
N ARG A 44 -6.94 -22.55 -5.00
CA ARG A 44 -7.53 -21.39 -4.31
C ARG A 44 -7.03 -20.05 -4.84
N ILE A 45 -5.88 -20.01 -5.52
CA ILE A 45 -5.27 -18.78 -6.05
C ILE A 45 -6.25 -17.99 -6.94
N PRO A 46 -6.91 -18.57 -7.97
CA PRO A 46 -7.80 -17.79 -8.83
C PRO A 46 -8.97 -17.13 -8.07
N THR A 47 -9.51 -17.81 -7.06
CA THR A 47 -10.57 -17.26 -6.20
C THR A 47 -10.05 -16.08 -5.38
N LEU A 48 -8.88 -16.20 -4.76
CA LEU A 48 -8.27 -15.13 -3.99
C LEU A 48 -7.91 -13.93 -4.85
N VAL A 49 -7.44 -14.14 -6.08
CA VAL A 49 -7.14 -13.06 -7.03
C VAL A 49 -8.42 -12.32 -7.43
N ASN A 50 -9.51 -13.03 -7.72
CA ASN A 50 -10.80 -12.38 -7.99
C ASN A 50 -11.28 -11.56 -6.79
N GLU A 51 -11.14 -12.09 -5.56
CA GLU A 51 -11.49 -11.34 -4.34
C GLU A 51 -10.62 -10.07 -4.19
N ILE A 52 -9.33 -10.12 -4.51
CA ILE A 52 -8.45 -8.93 -4.52
C ILE A 52 -8.92 -7.91 -5.57
N SER A 53 -9.22 -8.34 -6.79
CA SER A 53 -9.73 -7.46 -7.86
C SER A 53 -11.08 -6.82 -7.50
N GLU A 54 -11.97 -7.54 -6.80
CA GLU A 54 -13.23 -6.96 -6.32
C GLU A 54 -12.99 -5.88 -5.24
N LEU A 55 -12.01 -6.07 -4.37
CA LEU A 55 -11.61 -5.09 -3.36
C LEU A 55 -10.95 -3.86 -3.99
N GLU A 56 -10.05 -4.04 -4.96
CA GLU A 56 -9.43 -2.96 -5.73
C GLU A 56 -10.52 -2.14 -6.43
N HIS A 57 -11.46 -2.81 -7.09
CA HIS A 57 -12.53 -2.12 -7.80
C HIS A 57 -13.38 -1.26 -6.84
N ALA A 58 -13.65 -1.75 -5.63
CA ALA A 58 -14.35 -0.98 -4.60
C ALA A 58 -13.52 0.23 -4.12
N ALA A 59 -12.18 0.10 -4.05
CA ALA A 59 -11.29 1.22 -3.75
C ALA A 59 -11.32 2.27 -4.88
N ASP A 60 -11.21 1.88 -6.16
CA ASP A 60 -11.26 2.81 -7.29
C ASP A 60 -12.61 3.54 -7.38
N LEU A 61 -13.73 2.84 -7.13
CA LEU A 61 -15.05 3.48 -7.03
C LEU A 61 -15.05 4.56 -5.94
N THR A 62 -14.51 4.26 -4.76
CA THR A 62 -14.40 5.20 -3.64
C THR A 62 -13.52 6.41 -4.01
N LYS A 63 -12.37 6.19 -4.64
CA LYS A 63 -11.51 7.27 -5.17
C LYS A 63 -12.24 8.16 -6.17
N ASN A 64 -12.98 7.57 -7.11
CA ASN A 64 -13.74 8.32 -8.10
C ASN A 64 -14.85 9.15 -7.44
N GLU A 65 -15.52 8.61 -6.43
CA GLU A 65 -16.46 9.37 -5.61
C GLU A 65 -15.79 10.55 -4.91
N ILE A 66 -14.61 10.35 -4.30
CA ILE A 66 -13.86 11.44 -3.66
C ILE A 66 -13.52 12.54 -4.67
N ARG A 67 -12.96 12.18 -5.83
CA ARG A 67 -12.59 13.13 -6.89
C ARG A 67 -13.77 13.96 -7.37
N ASN A 68 -14.94 13.33 -7.52
CA ASN A 68 -16.16 13.97 -8.00
C ASN A 68 -16.79 14.91 -6.96
N ASN A 69 -16.62 14.62 -5.67
CA ASN A 69 -17.21 15.40 -4.58
C ASN A 69 -16.23 16.40 -3.94
N LEU A 70 -14.95 16.39 -4.36
CA LEU A 70 -13.94 17.28 -3.80
C LEU A 70 -14.26 18.77 -4.13
N PRO A 71 -14.41 19.65 -3.12
CA PRO A 71 -14.73 21.05 -3.35
C PRO A 71 -13.71 21.76 -4.24
N LYS A 72 -14.19 22.68 -5.09
CA LYS A 72 -13.36 23.45 -6.05
C LYS A 72 -12.91 24.83 -5.52
N GLY A 73 -13.16 25.15 -4.25
CA GLY A 73 -13.08 26.51 -3.70
C GLY A 73 -11.96 26.77 -2.67
N ILE A 74 -11.80 28.05 -2.31
CA ILE A 74 -10.74 28.68 -1.47
C ILE A 74 -10.81 28.27 0.03
N PHE A 75 -11.81 27.50 0.45
CA PHE A 75 -12.08 27.18 1.87
C PHE A 75 -11.53 25.82 2.35
N LEU A 76 -10.65 25.17 1.58
CA LEU A 76 -9.98 23.95 2.06
C LEU A 76 -8.80 24.33 2.94
N ALA A 77 -8.64 23.64 4.09
CA ALA A 77 -7.51 23.82 4.99
C ALA A 77 -6.15 23.45 4.34
N ILE A 78 -6.18 22.67 3.25
CA ILE A 78 -5.02 22.27 2.46
C ILE A 78 -5.33 22.35 0.96
N ASN A 79 -4.29 22.39 0.11
CA ASN A 79 -4.51 22.50 -1.33
C ASN A 79 -5.18 21.24 -1.89
N ARG A 80 -6.11 21.46 -2.83
CA ARG A 80 -6.79 20.37 -3.56
C ARG A 80 -5.80 19.42 -4.26
N SER A 81 -4.69 19.96 -4.78
CA SER A 81 -3.63 19.16 -5.42
C SER A 81 -3.04 18.14 -4.46
N ASP A 82 -2.82 18.54 -3.20
CA ASP A 82 -2.14 17.71 -2.22
C ASP A 82 -3.04 16.55 -1.79
N LEU A 83 -4.34 16.82 -1.59
CA LEU A 83 -5.36 15.77 -1.37
C LEU A 83 -5.41 14.75 -2.51
N LEU A 84 -5.38 15.23 -3.76
CA LEU A 84 -5.44 14.34 -4.93
C LEU A 84 -4.18 13.51 -5.10
N GLU A 85 -3.02 14.05 -4.72
CA GLU A 85 -1.76 13.31 -4.75
C GLU A 85 -1.74 12.21 -3.68
N ILE A 86 -2.18 12.52 -2.45
CA ILE A 86 -2.36 11.53 -1.38
C ILE A 86 -3.31 10.42 -1.84
N LEU A 87 -4.48 10.79 -2.38
CA LEU A 87 -5.45 9.82 -2.90
C LEU A 87 -4.86 8.94 -4.00
N SER A 88 -4.07 9.53 -4.91
CA SER A 88 -3.42 8.78 -5.99
C SER A 88 -2.39 7.79 -5.47
N LEU A 89 -1.62 8.16 -4.43
CA LEU A 89 -0.62 7.27 -3.82
C LEU A 89 -1.30 6.09 -3.11
N GLN A 90 -2.37 6.34 -2.35
CA GLN A 90 -3.17 5.29 -1.70
C GLN A 90 -3.70 4.28 -2.73
N ASP A 91 -4.26 4.79 -3.81
CA ASP A 91 -4.84 3.98 -4.89
C ASP A 91 -3.79 3.11 -5.58
N THR A 92 -2.63 3.70 -5.92
CA THR A 92 -1.54 2.92 -6.52
C THR A 92 -1.07 1.77 -5.62
N ILE A 93 -1.24 1.84 -4.30
CA ILE A 93 -0.94 0.72 -3.39
C ILE A 93 -1.92 -0.45 -3.61
N ALA A 94 -3.23 -0.17 -3.75
CA ALA A 94 -4.22 -1.20 -4.07
C ALA A 94 -3.95 -1.82 -5.46
N ASP A 95 -3.62 -1.00 -6.46
CA ASP A 95 -3.22 -1.48 -7.79
C ASP A 95 -2.04 -2.45 -7.71
N LYS A 96 -1.05 -2.20 -6.84
CA LYS A 96 0.08 -3.12 -6.66
C LYS A 96 -0.34 -4.44 -6.03
N ALA A 97 -1.29 -4.42 -5.11
CA ALA A 97 -1.84 -5.64 -4.52
C ALA A 97 -2.56 -6.50 -5.56
N GLU A 98 -3.38 -5.88 -6.40
CA GLU A 98 -4.04 -6.55 -7.52
C GLU A 98 -3.05 -7.07 -8.56
N ASP A 99 -2.09 -6.25 -8.99
CA ASP A 99 -1.02 -6.63 -9.92
C ASP A 99 -0.33 -7.92 -9.48
N ILE A 100 -0.01 -8.03 -8.17
CA ILE A 100 0.62 -9.23 -7.61
C ILE A 100 -0.30 -10.44 -7.77
N GLY A 101 -1.58 -10.29 -7.43
CA GLY A 101 -2.59 -11.33 -7.66
C GLY A 101 -2.64 -11.81 -9.11
N VAL A 102 -2.74 -10.88 -10.05
CA VAL A 102 -2.79 -11.20 -11.49
C VAL A 102 -1.53 -11.96 -11.93
N LEU A 103 -0.34 -11.59 -11.44
CA LEU A 103 0.91 -12.29 -11.76
C LEU A 103 0.89 -13.77 -11.35
N PHE A 104 0.26 -14.12 -10.22
CA PHE A 104 0.09 -15.52 -9.78
C PHE A 104 -0.86 -16.33 -10.68
N THR A 105 -1.69 -15.68 -11.49
CA THR A 105 -2.58 -16.39 -12.44
C THR A 105 -1.91 -16.71 -13.77
N LEU A 106 -0.78 -16.06 -14.08
CA LEU A 106 -0.10 -16.23 -15.37
C LEU A 106 0.55 -17.61 -15.52
N LYS A 107 1.01 -18.18 -14.40
CA LYS A 107 1.68 -19.46 -14.34
C LYS A 107 1.63 -19.99 -12.91
N GLU A 108 1.37 -21.28 -12.75
CA GLU A 108 1.63 -21.96 -11.47
C GLU A 108 3.13 -21.88 -11.16
N LEU A 109 3.48 -21.14 -10.11
CA LEU A 109 4.85 -20.97 -9.66
C LEU A 109 5.20 -22.11 -8.70
N GLU A 110 6.30 -22.80 -8.98
CA GLU A 110 6.80 -23.83 -8.08
C GLU A 110 7.14 -23.22 -6.71
N HIS A 111 6.88 -23.99 -5.64
CA HIS A 111 7.19 -23.55 -4.29
C HIS A 111 8.70 -23.45 -4.08
N LEU A 112 9.21 -22.23 -3.88
CA LEU A 112 10.60 -21.93 -3.54
C LEU A 112 10.90 -22.22 -2.06
N LYS A 113 10.89 -23.50 -1.66
CA LYS A 113 11.04 -23.95 -0.26
C LYS A 113 12.26 -23.34 0.45
N ASP A 114 13.39 -23.28 -0.24
CA ASP A 114 14.64 -22.75 0.33
C ASP A 114 14.58 -21.23 0.60
N LEU A 115 13.63 -20.53 -0.02
CA LEU A 115 13.42 -19.08 0.10
C LEU A 115 12.14 -18.72 0.84
N GLU A 116 11.37 -19.69 1.33
CA GLU A 116 10.05 -19.47 1.94
C GLU A 116 10.11 -18.46 3.08
N ASN A 117 11.04 -18.65 4.03
CA ASN A 117 11.20 -17.76 5.16
C ASN A 117 11.67 -16.35 4.76
N ASP A 118 12.54 -16.25 3.75
CA ASP A 118 12.99 -14.96 3.22
C ASP A 118 11.84 -14.22 2.53
N LEU A 119 11.01 -14.94 1.78
CA LEU A 119 9.84 -14.37 1.10
C LEU A 119 8.77 -13.90 2.10
N LYS A 120 8.50 -14.68 3.16
CA LYS A 120 7.61 -14.28 4.26
C LYS A 120 8.11 -13.03 4.96
N ALA A 121 9.37 -13.01 5.38
CA ALA A 121 9.96 -11.84 6.05
C ALA A 121 9.91 -10.59 5.17
N PHE A 122 10.19 -10.74 3.86
CA PHE A 122 10.11 -9.64 2.90
C PHE A 122 8.68 -9.14 2.71
N LEU A 123 7.70 -10.04 2.56
CA LEU A 123 6.28 -9.67 2.44
C LEU A 123 5.80 -8.95 3.71
N ASP A 124 6.06 -9.52 4.88
CA ASP A 124 5.63 -8.98 6.17
C ASP A 124 6.19 -7.58 6.40
N LYS A 125 7.47 -7.35 6.09
CA LYS A 125 8.09 -6.03 6.24
C LYS A 125 7.48 -4.98 5.31
N ASN A 126 7.10 -5.35 4.09
CA ASN A 126 6.42 -4.45 3.18
C ASN A 126 5.01 -4.09 3.65
N ILE A 127 4.29 -5.05 4.23
CA ILE A 127 2.97 -4.79 4.80
C ILE A 127 3.09 -3.97 6.10
N GLU A 128 4.14 -4.18 6.90
CA GLU A 128 4.40 -3.38 8.10
C GLU A 128 4.62 -1.89 7.76
N ALA A 129 5.40 -1.59 6.72
CA ALA A 129 5.59 -0.23 6.22
C ALA A 129 4.25 0.40 5.77
N PHE A 130 3.40 -0.38 5.10
CA PHE A 130 2.04 0.03 4.74
C PHE A 130 1.18 0.32 5.97
N ASP A 131 1.20 -0.55 6.99
CA ASP A 131 0.43 -0.38 8.22
C ASP A 131 0.81 0.91 8.94
N HIS A 132 2.10 1.28 8.96
CA HIS A 132 2.54 2.54 9.54
C HIS A 132 2.07 3.75 8.72
N ALA A 133 2.15 3.71 7.39
CA ALA A 133 1.59 4.77 6.55
C ALA A 133 0.06 4.89 6.68
N HIS A 134 -0.64 3.76 6.85
CA HIS A 134 -2.08 3.76 7.14
C HIS A 134 -2.37 4.49 8.45
N ARG A 135 -1.62 4.24 9.51
CA ARG A 135 -1.78 4.96 10.78
C ARG A 135 -1.57 6.47 10.60
N ILE A 136 -0.57 6.90 9.82
CA ILE A 136 -0.36 8.33 9.55
C ILE A 136 -1.60 8.97 8.90
N ILE A 137 -2.30 8.28 8.00
CA ILE A 137 -3.57 8.78 7.42
C ILE A 137 -4.66 8.93 8.49
N GLN A 138 -4.71 8.06 9.48
CA GLN A 138 -5.68 8.16 10.58
C GLN A 138 -5.40 9.37 11.50
N GLU A 139 -4.15 9.81 11.61
CA GLU A 139 -3.73 10.97 12.41
C GLU A 139 -4.07 12.33 11.76
N MET A 140 -4.55 12.35 10.52
CA MET A 140 -4.76 13.61 9.78
C MET A 140 -5.82 14.53 10.39
N ASP A 141 -6.82 13.96 11.08
CA ASP A 141 -7.83 14.76 11.80
C ASP A 141 -7.24 15.46 13.02
N GLU A 142 -6.41 14.75 13.80
CA GLU A 142 -5.71 15.33 14.95
C GLU A 142 -4.75 16.46 14.50
N LEU A 143 -4.04 16.25 13.38
CA LEU A 143 -3.22 17.31 12.76
C LEU A 143 -4.05 18.53 12.38
N LEU A 144 -5.25 18.34 11.84
CA LEU A 144 -6.11 19.47 11.46
C LEU A 144 -6.56 20.26 12.70
N GLU A 145 -6.96 19.57 13.77
CA GLU A 145 -7.39 20.19 15.02
C GLU A 145 -6.30 21.05 15.66
N THR A 146 -5.03 20.66 15.49
CA THR A 146 -3.86 21.41 15.98
C THR A 146 -3.25 22.33 14.93
N SER A 147 -3.93 22.57 13.81
CA SER A 147 -3.46 23.42 12.70
C SER A 147 -2.06 23.03 12.18
N PHE A 148 -1.82 21.72 12.08
CA PHE A 148 -0.59 21.08 11.61
C PHE A 148 0.66 21.46 12.44
N GLY A 149 0.46 21.81 13.71
CA GLY A 149 1.51 22.21 14.64
C GLY A 149 1.54 21.38 15.92
N GLY A 150 2.42 21.77 16.85
CA GLY A 150 2.45 21.19 18.19
C GLY A 150 3.01 19.76 18.25
N LYS A 151 2.53 18.99 19.23
CA LYS A 151 3.03 17.64 19.53
C LYS A 151 2.58 16.62 18.50
N GLU A 152 1.44 16.87 17.88
CA GLU A 152 0.73 16.05 16.93
C GLU A 152 1.47 16.07 15.59
N ALA A 153 1.96 17.26 15.19
CA ALA A 153 2.89 17.39 14.06
C ALA A 153 4.21 16.63 14.32
N GLU A 154 4.74 16.69 15.53
CA GLU A 154 5.99 15.98 15.87
C GLU A 154 5.81 14.47 15.88
N LYS A 155 4.71 13.97 16.47
CA LYS A 155 4.30 12.56 16.40
C LYS A 155 4.27 12.07 14.96
N VAL A 156 3.65 12.83 14.05
CA VAL A 156 3.60 12.43 12.63
C VAL A 156 4.97 12.47 11.97
N ARG A 157 5.85 13.43 12.31
CA ARG A 157 7.24 13.42 11.80
C ARG A 157 7.98 12.17 12.24
N GLU A 158 7.85 11.77 13.50
CA GLU A 158 8.45 10.52 14.01
C GLU A 158 7.92 9.29 13.26
N MET A 159 6.60 9.19 13.07
CA MET A 159 5.98 8.10 12.30
C MET A 159 6.48 8.05 10.84
N VAL A 160 6.73 9.20 10.20
CA VAL A 160 7.27 9.25 8.83
C VAL A 160 8.69 8.69 8.79
N GLU A 161 9.54 9.02 9.77
CA GLU A 161 10.90 8.45 9.87
C GLU A 161 10.87 6.94 10.14
N GLU A 162 9.88 6.44 10.92
CA GLU A 162 9.67 5.00 11.11
C GLU A 162 9.34 4.29 9.79
N VAL A 163 8.45 4.86 8.97
CA VAL A 163 8.13 4.30 7.64
C VAL A 163 9.36 4.26 6.74
N ALA A 164 10.17 5.32 6.73
CA ALA A 164 11.41 5.37 5.96
C ALA A 164 12.42 4.30 6.42
N TYR A 165 12.52 4.06 7.73
CA TYR A 165 13.34 2.98 8.26
C TYR A 165 12.82 1.59 7.82
N MET A 166 11.50 1.37 7.84
CA MET A 166 10.90 0.11 7.40
C MET A 166 11.08 -0.15 5.89
N GLU A 167 10.98 0.90 5.06
CA GLU A 167 11.30 0.83 3.63
C GLU A 167 12.74 0.38 3.41
N HIS A 168 13.69 0.97 4.15
CA HIS A 168 15.09 0.56 4.08
C HIS A 168 15.31 -0.91 4.49
N GLU A 169 14.64 -1.37 5.55
CA GLU A 169 14.67 -2.78 5.95
C GLU A 169 14.09 -3.70 4.86
N ALA A 170 12.98 -3.32 4.24
CA ALA A 170 12.37 -4.05 3.13
C ALA A 170 13.32 -4.17 1.93
N ASP A 171 14.04 -3.09 1.60
CA ASP A 171 15.05 -3.03 0.55
C ASP A 171 16.23 -3.97 0.82
N VAL A 172 16.70 -4.04 2.07
CA VAL A 172 17.74 -4.97 2.49
C VAL A 172 17.27 -6.42 2.35
N LEU A 173 16.03 -6.72 2.78
CA LEU A 173 15.43 -8.05 2.61
C LEU A 173 15.29 -8.42 1.14
N GLN A 174 14.80 -7.51 0.29
CA GLN A 174 14.68 -7.73 -1.15
C GLN A 174 16.04 -8.07 -1.76
N ARG A 175 17.08 -7.30 -1.45
CA ARG A 175 18.44 -7.52 -1.96
C ARG A 175 18.97 -8.90 -1.60
N ASN A 176 18.74 -9.34 -0.36
CA ASN A 176 19.18 -10.65 0.11
C ASN A 176 18.39 -11.77 -0.57
N LEU A 177 17.08 -11.63 -0.68
CA LEU A 177 16.21 -12.57 -1.36
C LEU A 177 16.58 -12.70 -2.85
N LEU A 178 16.83 -11.59 -3.55
CA LEU A 178 17.28 -11.60 -4.94
C LEU A 178 18.63 -12.31 -5.10
N LYS A 179 19.62 -12.06 -4.23
CA LYS A 179 20.90 -12.80 -4.27
C LYS A 179 20.68 -14.31 -4.17
N LYS A 180 19.82 -14.75 -3.25
CA LYS A 180 19.50 -16.18 -3.09
C LYS A 180 18.75 -16.73 -4.30
N LEU A 181 17.78 -15.99 -4.85
CA LEU A 181 17.04 -16.36 -6.05
C LEU A 181 17.97 -16.52 -7.26
N TYR A 182 18.93 -15.60 -7.47
CA TYR A 182 19.92 -15.72 -8.54
C TYR A 182 20.86 -16.92 -8.36
N ASN A 183 21.23 -17.27 -7.13
CA ASN A 183 22.06 -18.45 -6.86
C ASN A 183 21.37 -19.78 -7.22
N ILE A 184 20.05 -19.83 -7.15
CA ILE A 184 19.25 -21.00 -7.56
C ILE A 184 18.65 -20.85 -8.97
N GLY A 185 18.98 -19.77 -9.69
CA GLY A 185 18.34 -19.40 -10.95
C GLY A 185 18.46 -20.47 -12.03
N ASP A 186 19.60 -21.17 -12.11
CA ASP A 186 19.84 -22.26 -13.07
C ASP A 186 18.93 -23.49 -12.81
N GLN A 187 18.33 -23.59 -11.63
CA GLN A 187 17.43 -24.67 -11.23
C GLN A 187 15.96 -24.34 -11.51
N ILE A 188 15.64 -23.08 -11.83
CA ILE A 188 14.29 -22.59 -12.04
C ILE A 188 14.06 -22.36 -13.54
N PRO A 189 12.90 -22.75 -14.10
CA PRO A 189 12.56 -22.38 -15.47
C PRO A 189 12.63 -20.86 -15.66
N TYR A 190 13.30 -20.40 -16.74
CA TYR A 190 13.49 -18.98 -17.01
C TYR A 190 12.19 -18.15 -16.90
N THR A 191 11.08 -18.69 -17.39
CA THR A 191 9.75 -18.06 -17.28
C THR A 191 9.29 -17.82 -15.83
N SER A 192 9.49 -18.81 -14.94
CA SER A 192 9.18 -18.68 -13.51
C SER A 192 10.14 -17.70 -12.83
N PHE A 193 11.43 -17.75 -13.17
CA PHE A 193 12.43 -16.83 -12.62
C PHE A 193 12.09 -15.37 -12.94
N THR A 194 11.76 -15.05 -14.20
CA THR A 194 11.37 -13.69 -14.60
C THR A 194 10.07 -13.23 -13.95
N LEU A 195 9.13 -14.15 -13.74
CA LEU A 195 7.86 -13.85 -13.07
C LEU A 195 8.11 -13.53 -11.58
N TRP A 196 8.99 -14.29 -10.91
CA TRP A 196 9.43 -13.99 -9.55
C TRP A 196 10.09 -12.62 -9.42
N LEU A 197 11.01 -12.26 -10.32
CA LEU A 197 11.61 -10.91 -10.30
C LEU A 197 10.52 -9.81 -10.36
N THR A 198 9.50 -10.02 -11.18
CA THR A 198 8.38 -9.08 -11.31
C THR A 198 7.54 -9.01 -10.05
N ILE A 199 7.19 -10.18 -9.46
CA ILE A 199 6.43 -10.26 -8.20
C ILE A 199 7.20 -9.56 -7.07
N LEU A 200 8.49 -9.85 -6.90
CA LEU A 200 9.32 -9.24 -5.87
C LEU A 200 9.44 -7.72 -6.02
N GLN A 201 9.48 -7.22 -7.26
CA GLN A 201 9.46 -5.78 -7.54
C GLN A 201 8.12 -5.15 -7.17
N ARG A 202 6.99 -5.85 -7.39
CA ARG A 202 5.67 -5.35 -7.02
C ARG A 202 5.46 -5.35 -5.50
N ILE A 203 5.95 -6.36 -4.79
CA ILE A 203 5.92 -6.38 -3.31
C ILE A 203 6.71 -5.19 -2.75
N SER A 204 7.94 -4.93 -3.23
CA SER A 204 8.74 -3.77 -2.77
C SER A 204 8.08 -2.42 -3.01
N ALA A 205 7.19 -2.34 -4.02
CA ALA A 205 6.48 -1.11 -4.32
C ALA A 205 5.53 -0.72 -3.18
N LEU A 206 5.05 -1.67 -2.34
CA LEU A 206 4.20 -1.37 -1.19
C LEU A 206 4.93 -0.48 -0.17
N ALA A 207 6.14 -0.86 0.28
CA ALA A 207 6.90 -0.05 1.21
C ALA A 207 7.30 1.31 0.62
N ASN A 208 7.77 1.32 -0.64
CA ASN A 208 8.16 2.55 -1.33
C ASN A 208 7.00 3.54 -1.51
N LEU A 209 5.82 3.05 -1.90
CA LEU A 209 4.62 3.89 -2.00
C LEU A 209 4.14 4.38 -0.63
N SER A 210 4.28 3.54 0.41
CA SER A 210 3.97 3.91 1.80
C SER A 210 4.88 5.02 2.31
N GLU A 211 6.18 4.95 2.02
CA GLU A 211 7.14 6.02 2.32
C GLU A 211 6.82 7.31 1.56
N LYS A 212 6.50 7.22 0.27
CA LYS A 212 6.07 8.38 -0.53
C LYS A 212 4.80 9.02 0.03
N LEU A 213 3.84 8.21 0.45
CA LEU A 213 2.60 8.66 1.08
C LEU A 213 2.88 9.39 2.40
N ALA A 214 3.71 8.80 3.26
CA ALA A 214 4.14 9.40 4.53
C ALA A 214 4.87 10.73 4.30
N ASN A 215 5.84 10.76 3.39
CA ASN A 215 6.57 11.97 3.02
C ASN A 215 5.66 13.05 2.43
N ARG A 216 4.63 12.66 1.67
CA ARG A 216 3.66 13.63 1.13
C ARG A 216 2.87 14.32 2.25
N ILE A 217 2.52 13.58 3.29
CA ILE A 217 1.84 14.13 4.48
C ILE A 217 2.81 15.02 5.27
N ARG A 218 4.07 14.61 5.43
CA ARG A 218 5.11 15.44 6.06
C ARG A 218 5.24 16.80 5.38
N MET A 219 5.20 16.86 4.04
CA MET A 219 5.27 18.12 3.31
C MET A 219 4.15 19.09 3.70
N LEU A 220 2.95 18.59 4.06
CA LEU A 220 1.86 19.43 4.56
C LEU A 220 2.21 20.14 5.87
N LEU A 221 3.07 19.55 6.70
CA LEU A 221 3.51 20.12 7.98
C LEU A 221 4.53 21.26 7.81
N ASP A 222 5.19 21.32 6.65
CA ASP A 222 6.26 22.29 6.36
C ASP A 222 5.75 23.49 5.54
N VAL A 223 4.50 23.47 5.08
CA VAL A 223 3.86 24.62 4.41
C VAL A 223 3.44 25.64 5.47
N LYS A 224 4.16 26.76 5.51
CA LYS A 224 3.81 27.96 6.28
C LYS A 224 2.76 28.81 5.57
#